data_AF-A0A6L4YQC6-F1
#
_entry.id   AF-A0A6L4YQC6-F1
#
_cell.length_a   1.000
_cell.length_b   1.000
_cell.length_c   1.000
_cell.angle_alpha   90.00
_cell.angle_beta   90.00
_cell.angle_gamma   90.00
#
_symmetry.space_group_name_H-M   'P 1'
#
loop_
_entity.id
_entity.type
_entity.pdbx_description
1 polymer ?
#
loop_
_entity_poly.entity_id
_entity_poly.type
_entity_poly.pdbx_seq_one_letter_code
_entity_poly.pdbx_strand_id
1 'polypeptide(L)'
;MPHRILSILHEVWSFLTTLVMAVVMYLFPIKNFVHLVAILITIDFITGIWASLKVGEKITATRMGKTVNKLLLYSLAIIASYVLQRIADDGIGLARICALYIGATELKSIYENISRVFGFDLFGQLWTLIKVKVDDFISGITIKKNGNPG
;
A
#
# COMPACT_ATOMS: atom_id res chain seq x y z
N MET A 1 48.22 15.91 -15.96
CA MET A 1 47.42 14.69 -16.26
C MET A 1 46.35 14.35 -15.20
N PRO A 2 46.52 14.52 -13.87
CA PRO A 2 45.49 14.13 -12.89
C PRO A 2 44.23 15.02 -12.94
N HIS A 3 44.36 16.29 -13.34
CA HIS A 3 43.25 17.24 -13.37
C HIS A 3 42.14 16.89 -14.40
N ARG A 4 42.49 16.25 -15.52
CA ARG A 4 41.51 15.84 -16.56
C ARG A 4 40.69 14.61 -16.15
N ILE A 5 41.27 13.70 -15.35
CA ILE A 5 40.56 12.51 -14.87
C ILE A 5 39.54 12.92 -13.79
N LEU A 6 39.95 13.82 -12.89
CA LEU A 6 39.07 14.35 -11.85
C LEU A 6 37.87 15.11 -12.42
N SER A 7 38.07 15.89 -13.50
CA SER A 7 36.95 16.60 -14.15
C SER A 7 35.95 15.63 -14.78
N ILE A 8 36.43 14.59 -15.48
CA ILE A 8 35.56 13.56 -16.06
C ILE A 8 34.76 12.83 -14.98
N LEU A 9 35.39 12.45 -13.86
CA LEU A 9 34.69 11.80 -12.75
C LEU A 9 33.59 12.70 -12.16
N HIS A 10 33.86 14.00 -12.01
CA HIS A 10 32.89 14.96 -11.50
C HIS A 10 31.72 15.16 -12.49
N GLU A 11 31.98 15.19 -13.79
CA GLU A 11 30.94 15.28 -14.82
C GLU A 11 30.04 14.05 -14.81
N VAL A 12 30.63 12.85 -14.76
CA VAL A 12 29.87 11.58 -14.67
C VAL A 12 29.04 11.54 -13.39
N TRP A 13 29.62 11.92 -12.24
CA TRP A 13 28.90 12.01 -10.98
C TRP A 13 27.72 12.98 -11.07
N SER A 14 27.98 14.19 -11.59
CA SER A 14 26.94 15.21 -11.77
C SER A 14 25.81 14.72 -12.65
N PHE A 15 26.12 14.09 -13.78
CA PHE A 15 25.13 13.49 -14.68
C PHE A 15 24.28 12.43 -13.97
N LEU A 16 24.92 11.50 -13.25
CA LEU A 16 24.21 10.46 -12.49
C LEU A 16 23.29 11.07 -11.41
N THR A 17 23.75 12.08 -10.69
CA THR A 17 22.92 12.76 -9.68
C THR A 17 21.71 13.47 -10.29
N THR A 18 21.89 14.13 -11.44
CA THR A 18 20.78 14.77 -12.16
C THR A 18 19.77 13.73 -12.65
N LEU A 19 20.23 12.59 -13.17
CA LEU A 19 19.34 11.51 -13.60
C LEU A 19 18.50 10.97 -12.44
N VAL A 20 19.13 10.72 -11.28
CA VAL A 20 18.43 10.27 -10.06
C VAL A 20 17.43 11.32 -9.58
N MET A 21 17.82 12.60 -9.53
CA MET A 21 16.93 13.69 -9.11
C MET A 21 15.75 13.86 -10.05
N ALA A 22 15.94 13.68 -11.36
CA ALA A 22 14.84 13.71 -12.33
C ALA A 22 13.81 12.60 -12.06
N VAL A 23 14.27 11.37 -11.78
CA VAL A 23 13.39 10.26 -11.40
C VAL A 23 12.67 10.54 -10.09
N VAL A 24 13.38 11.03 -9.07
CA VAL A 24 12.77 11.36 -7.76
C VAL A 24 11.72 12.47 -7.91
N MET A 25 12.00 13.53 -8.66
CA MET A 25 11.04 14.59 -8.92
C MET A 25 9.82 14.10 -9.69
N TYR A 26 10.02 13.23 -10.69
CA TYR A 26 8.94 12.62 -11.45
C TYR A 26 8.00 11.79 -10.55
N LEU A 27 8.55 11.04 -9.58
CA LEU A 27 7.77 10.21 -8.66
C LEU A 27 7.27 10.96 -7.41
N PHE A 28 7.73 12.19 -7.18
CA PHE A 28 7.34 12.98 -6.00
C PHE A 28 5.82 13.12 -5.79
N PRO A 29 4.97 13.25 -6.83
CA PRO A 29 3.52 13.38 -6.65
C PRO A 29 2.86 12.16 -5.99
N ILE A 30 3.46 10.98 -6.08
CA ILE A 30 2.92 9.75 -5.48
C ILE A 30 3.62 9.35 -4.18
N LYS A 31 4.54 10.19 -3.66
CA LYS A 31 5.32 9.86 -2.46
C LYS A 31 4.42 9.44 -1.30
N ASN A 32 3.30 10.12 -1.07
CA ASN A 32 2.42 9.85 0.06
C ASN A 32 1.81 8.44 -0.01
N PHE A 33 1.52 7.94 -1.21
CA PHE A 33 0.97 6.60 -1.41
C PHE A 33 2.01 5.50 -1.13
N VAL A 34 3.26 5.72 -1.54
CA VAL A 34 4.37 4.81 -1.23
C VAL A 34 4.63 4.79 0.28
N HIS A 35 4.66 5.95 0.94
CA HIS A 35 4.83 6.04 2.40
C HIS A 35 3.69 5.35 3.16
N LEU A 36 2.43 5.53 2.73
CA LEU A 36 1.27 4.86 3.32
C LEU A 36 1.45 3.35 3.33
N VAL A 37 1.77 2.75 2.18
CA VAL A 37 1.94 1.30 2.05
C VAL A 37 3.17 0.82 2.82
N ALA A 38 4.29 1.57 2.80
CA ALA A 38 5.48 1.21 3.56
C ALA A 38 5.22 1.18 5.08
N ILE A 39 4.47 2.16 5.61
CA ILE A 39 4.07 2.20 7.02
C ILE A 39 3.16 1.01 7.33
N LEU A 40 2.15 0.73 6.50
CA LEU A 40 1.24 -0.39 6.72
C LEU A 40 1.97 -1.75 6.71
N ILE A 41 2.88 -1.98 5.76
CA ILE A 41 3.69 -3.21 5.72
C ILE A 41 4.58 -3.31 6.96
N THR A 42 5.10 -2.18 7.46
CA THR A 42 5.91 -2.18 8.69
C THR A 42 5.07 -2.57 9.91
N ILE A 43 3.86 -2.03 10.02
CA ILE A 43 2.91 -2.42 11.07
C ILE A 43 2.49 -3.89 10.92
N ASP A 44 2.21 -4.35 9.71
CA ASP A 44 1.91 -5.76 9.40
C ASP A 44 3.05 -6.69 9.83
N PHE A 45 4.29 -6.30 9.54
CA PHE A 45 5.47 -7.07 9.93
C PHE A 45 5.62 -7.17 11.46
N ILE A 46 5.50 -6.03 12.17
CA ILE A 46 5.59 -6.00 13.63
C ILE A 46 4.47 -6.85 14.25
N THR A 47 3.23 -6.68 13.79
CA THR A 47 2.08 -7.43 14.30
C THR A 47 2.17 -8.92 13.97
N GLY A 48 2.69 -9.28 12.80
CA GLY A 48 2.92 -10.67 12.39
C GLY A 48 3.96 -11.37 13.25
N ILE A 49 5.08 -10.70 13.55
CA ILE A 49 6.10 -11.20 14.48
C ILE A 49 5.49 -11.38 15.87
N TRP A 50 4.80 -10.37 16.37
CA TRP A 50 4.21 -10.41 17.70
C TRP A 50 3.19 -11.55 17.83
N ALA A 51 2.32 -11.72 16.83
CA ALA A 51 1.36 -12.83 16.78
C ALA A 51 2.06 -14.20 16.78
N SER A 52 3.09 -14.39 15.96
CA SER A 52 3.84 -15.65 15.94
C SER A 52 4.53 -15.94 17.27
N LEU A 53 5.11 -14.94 17.93
CA LEU A 53 5.70 -15.12 19.26
C LEU A 53 4.65 -15.48 20.32
N LYS A 54 3.48 -14.84 20.29
CA LYS A 54 2.42 -15.07 21.27
C LYS A 54 1.78 -16.45 21.14
N VAL A 55 1.63 -16.95 19.92
CA VAL A 55 1.03 -18.26 19.60
C VAL A 55 2.07 -19.40 19.60
N GLY A 56 3.37 -19.08 19.71
CA GLY A 56 4.45 -20.07 19.73
C GLY A 56 4.83 -20.62 18.35
N GLU A 57 4.49 -19.91 17.26
CA GLU A 57 4.88 -20.28 15.90
C GLU A 57 6.35 -19.91 15.62
N LYS A 58 7.06 -20.75 14.86
CA LYS A 58 8.41 -20.44 14.41
C LYS A 58 8.41 -19.30 13.40
N ILE A 59 9.25 -18.30 13.63
CA ILE A 59 9.56 -17.25 12.66
C ILE A 59 10.55 -17.83 11.64
N THR A 60 10.21 -17.78 10.36
CA THR A 60 11.04 -18.31 9.27
C THR A 60 11.49 -17.21 8.32
N ALA A 61 12.67 -17.35 7.73
CA ALA A 61 13.21 -16.42 6.74
C ALA A 61 12.26 -16.27 5.53
N THR A 62 11.58 -17.35 5.14
CA THR A 62 10.56 -17.32 4.07
C THR A 62 9.41 -16.37 4.39
N ARG A 63 8.95 -16.30 5.65
CA ARG A 63 7.90 -15.36 6.06
C ARG A 63 8.41 -13.91 6.02
N MET A 64 9.64 -13.66 6.48
CA MET A 64 10.24 -12.32 6.43
C MET A 64 10.49 -11.85 4.99
N GLY A 65 10.92 -12.75 4.10
CA GLY A 65 11.10 -12.46 2.68
C GLY A 65 9.81 -12.01 1.98
N LYS A 66 8.64 -12.48 2.43
CA LYS A 66 7.35 -11.99 1.91
C LYS A 66 7.16 -10.49 2.19
N THR A 67 7.57 -10.00 3.34
CA THR A 67 7.50 -8.56 3.68
C THR A 67 8.38 -7.71 2.77
N VAL A 68 9.60 -8.20 2.47
CA VAL A 68 10.48 -7.53 1.50
C VAL A 68 9.86 -7.52 0.11
N ASN A 69 9.28 -8.65 -0.32
CA ASN A 69 8.57 -8.73 -1.59
C ASN A 69 7.36 -7.78 -1.63
N LYS A 70 6.60 -7.65 -0.55
CA LYS A 70 5.51 -6.66 -0.45
C LYS A 70 6.04 -5.24 -0.66
N LEU A 71 7.11 -4.84 0.05
CA LEU A 71 7.69 -3.50 -0.08
C LEU A 71 8.10 -3.18 -1.52
N LEU A 72 8.80 -4.11 -2.18
CA LEU A 72 9.27 -3.92 -3.56
C LEU A 72 8.12 -3.96 -4.57
N LEU A 73 7.32 -5.03 -4.56
CA LEU A 73 6.28 -5.25 -5.58
C LEU A 73 5.15 -4.22 -5.47
N TYR A 74 4.78 -3.81 -4.26
CA TYR A 74 3.72 -2.82 -4.10
C TYR A 74 4.19 -1.41 -4.48
N SER A 75 5.43 -1.05 -4.17
CA SER A 75 6.02 0.20 -4.64
C SER A 75 6.07 0.24 -6.17
N LEU A 76 6.50 -0.85 -6.81
CA LEU A 76 6.50 -0.98 -8.27
C LEU A 76 5.09 -0.90 -8.87
N ALA A 77 4.08 -1.52 -8.24
CA ALA A 77 2.69 -1.46 -8.70
C ALA A 77 2.12 -0.03 -8.66
N ILE A 78 2.42 0.73 -7.61
CA ILE A 78 2.00 2.14 -7.49
C ILE A 78 2.71 2.99 -8.56
N ILE A 79 4.02 2.79 -8.76
CA ILE A 79 4.78 3.49 -9.81
C ILE A 79 4.23 3.18 -11.20
N ALA A 80 3.97 1.90 -11.52
CA ALA A 80 3.40 1.48 -12.79
C ALA A 80 2.02 2.11 -13.01
N SER A 81 1.18 2.13 -11.98
CA SER A 81 -0.14 2.77 -12.01
C SER A 81 -0.04 4.28 -12.23
N TYR A 82 0.98 4.93 -11.66
CA TYR A 82 1.22 6.36 -11.86
C TYR A 82 1.71 6.69 -13.27
N VAL A 83 2.62 5.89 -13.82
CA VAL A 83 3.06 6.04 -15.21
C VAL A 83 1.87 5.88 -16.17
N LEU A 84 1.04 4.87 -15.94
CA LEU A 84 -0.18 4.67 -16.74
C LEU A 84 -1.14 5.84 -16.60
N GLN A 85 -1.41 6.30 -15.37
CA GLN A 85 -2.22 7.48 -15.09
C GLN A 85 -1.73 8.72 -15.87
N ARG A 86 -0.42 8.95 -15.91
CA ARG A 86 0.20 10.09 -16.61
C ARG A 86 0.07 10.01 -18.13
N ILE A 87 0.14 8.81 -18.69
CA ILE A 87 0.03 8.59 -20.14
C ILE A 87 -1.44 8.62 -20.59
N ALA A 88 -2.33 8.02 -19.80
CA ALA A 88 -3.75 7.89 -20.13
C ALA A 88 -4.58 9.14 -19.80
N ASP A 89 -4.02 10.10 -19.05
CA ASP A 89 -4.72 11.27 -18.50
C ASP A 89 -6.04 10.88 -17.82
N ASP A 90 -5.95 9.91 -16.93
CA ASP A 90 -7.09 9.09 -16.50
C ASP A 90 -8.21 9.85 -15.75
N GLY A 91 -7.94 11.06 -15.22
CA GLY A 91 -8.84 11.85 -14.36
C GLY A 91 -9.23 11.21 -13.02
N ILE A 92 -9.11 9.89 -12.89
CA ILE A 92 -9.55 9.08 -11.75
C ILE A 92 -8.44 8.86 -10.71
N GLY A 93 -7.18 9.03 -11.10
CA GLY A 93 -6.03 8.80 -10.24
C GLY A 93 -5.77 7.32 -9.97
N LEU A 94 -5.39 6.55 -11.00
CA LEU A 94 -5.11 5.12 -10.88
C LEU A 94 -4.08 4.79 -9.78
N ALA A 95 -3.05 5.62 -9.60
CA ALA A 95 -2.07 5.40 -8.53
C ALA A 95 -2.70 5.43 -7.13
N ARG A 96 -3.68 6.32 -6.91
CA ARG A 96 -4.44 6.42 -5.66
C ARG A 96 -5.29 5.18 -5.43
N ILE A 97 -6.00 4.72 -6.47
CA ILE A 97 -6.86 3.53 -6.39
C ILE A 97 -6.01 2.29 -6.07
N CYS A 98 -4.89 2.12 -6.78
CA CYS A 98 -3.94 1.04 -6.54
C CYS A 98 -3.41 1.06 -5.10
N ALA A 99 -2.98 2.22 -4.60
CA ALA A 99 -2.47 2.36 -3.24
C ALA A 99 -3.53 2.09 -2.17
N LEU A 100 -4.78 2.53 -2.39
CA LEU A 100 -5.89 2.24 -1.46
C LEU A 100 -6.24 0.75 -1.43
N TYR A 101 -6.23 0.08 -2.58
CA TYR A 101 -6.45 -1.36 -2.67
C TYR A 101 -5.37 -2.14 -1.91
N ILE A 102 -4.10 -1.83 -2.17
CA ILE A 102 -2.96 -2.43 -1.46
C ILE A 102 -3.03 -2.12 0.05
N GLY A 103 -3.34 -0.88 0.40
CA GLY A 103 -3.50 -0.49 1.80
C GLY A 103 -4.60 -1.29 2.51
N ALA A 104 -5.72 -1.56 1.83
CA ALA A 104 -6.79 -2.40 2.37
C ALA A 104 -6.34 -3.85 2.58
N THR A 105 -5.53 -4.42 1.68
CA THR A 105 -4.99 -5.77 1.85
C THR A 105 -4.02 -5.88 3.02
N GLU A 106 -3.19 -4.86 3.23
CA GLU A 106 -2.28 -4.82 4.38
C GLU A 106 -3.03 -4.59 5.70
N LEU A 107 -4.05 -3.73 5.70
CA LEU A 107 -4.89 -3.52 6.87
C LEU A 107 -5.64 -4.80 7.27
N LYS A 108 -6.12 -5.58 6.30
CA LYS A 108 -6.71 -6.89 6.55
C LYS A 108 -5.71 -7.85 7.23
N SER A 109 -4.49 -7.92 6.71
CA SER A 109 -3.41 -8.74 7.29
C SER A 109 -3.09 -8.35 8.75
N ILE A 110 -3.06 -7.04 9.04
CA ILE A 110 -2.91 -6.53 10.41
C ILE A 110 -4.05 -7.03 11.31
N TYR A 111 -5.31 -6.94 10.87
CA TYR A 111 -6.44 -7.43 11.67
C TYR A 111 -6.39 -8.94 11.92
N GLU A 112 -5.95 -9.74 10.94
CA GLU A 112 -5.73 -11.18 11.12
C GLU A 112 -4.64 -11.44 12.18
N ASN A 113 -3.52 -10.70 12.14
CA ASN A 113 -2.47 -10.81 13.15
C ASN A 113 -2.97 -10.45 14.55
N ILE A 114 -3.72 -9.35 14.69
CA ILE A 114 -4.29 -8.92 15.96
C ILE A 114 -5.30 -9.97 16.48
N SER A 115 -6.17 -10.49 15.62
CA SER A 115 -7.14 -11.54 15.99
C SER A 115 -6.45 -12.77 16.56
N ARG A 116 -5.31 -13.17 15.98
CA ARG A 116 -4.48 -14.27 16.49
C ARG A 116 -3.90 -14.00 17.89
N VAL A 117 -3.56 -12.75 18.20
CA VAL A 117 -3.02 -12.35 19.52
C VAL A 117 -4.11 -12.38 20.60
N PHE A 118 -5.30 -11.89 20.29
CA PHE A 118 -6.37 -11.72 21.27
C PHE A 118 -7.36 -12.88 21.35
N GLY A 119 -7.34 -13.81 20.38
CA GLY A 119 -8.17 -15.03 20.41
C GLY A 119 -9.65 -14.80 20.02
N PHE A 120 -9.99 -13.66 19.44
CA PHE A 120 -11.31 -13.39 18.87
C PHE A 120 -11.18 -12.81 17.46
N ASP A 121 -12.14 -13.14 16.59
CA ASP A 121 -12.14 -12.75 15.18
C ASP A 121 -12.57 -11.28 14.99
N LEU A 122 -11.60 -10.36 15.05
CA LEU A 122 -11.85 -8.93 14.83
C LEU A 122 -12.30 -8.63 13.41
N PHE A 123 -11.73 -9.33 12.42
CA PHE A 123 -12.06 -9.08 11.01
C PHE A 123 -13.49 -9.51 10.69
N GLY A 124 -13.90 -10.70 11.15
CA GLY A 124 -15.27 -11.17 10.98
C GLY A 124 -16.30 -10.28 11.67
N GLN A 125 -16.02 -9.81 12.88
CA GLN A 125 -16.90 -8.87 13.58
C GLN A 125 -17.01 -7.53 12.84
N LEU A 126 -15.89 -6.95 12.42
CA LEU A 126 -15.88 -5.71 11.64
C LEU A 126 -16.64 -5.86 10.31
N TRP A 127 -16.42 -6.95 9.60
CA TRP A 127 -17.10 -7.25 8.34
C TRP A 127 -18.60 -7.42 8.50
N THR A 128 -19.04 -8.03 9.61
CA THR A 128 -20.45 -8.17 9.96
C THR A 128 -21.10 -6.80 10.18
N LEU A 129 -20.45 -5.91 10.92
CA LEU A 129 -20.94 -4.54 11.13
C LEU A 129 -21.02 -3.73 9.83
N ILE A 130 -20.04 -3.90 8.93
CA ILE A 130 -20.06 -3.25 7.61
C ILE A 130 -21.22 -3.77 6.78
N LYS A 131 -21.41 -5.09 6.71
CA LYS A 131 -22.52 -5.72 5.98
C LYS A 131 -23.88 -5.20 6.42
N VAL A 132 -24.14 -5.21 7.74
CA VAL A 132 -25.43 -4.72 8.28
C VAL A 132 -25.69 -3.28 7.85
N LYS A 133 -24.69 -2.38 7.96
CA LYS A 133 -24.86 -0.97 7.53
C LYS A 133 -25.09 -0.83 6.03
N VAL A 134 -24.42 -1.64 5.22
CA VAL A 134 -24.61 -1.64 3.76
C VAL A 134 -26.02 -2.14 3.40
N ASP A 135 -26.48 -3.21 4.03
CA ASP A 135 -27.80 -3.78 3.82
C ASP A 135 -28.91 -2.80 4.25
N ASP A 136 -28.74 -2.11 5.38
CA ASP A 136 -29.65 -1.05 5.85
C ASP A 136 -29.71 0.13 4.86
N PHE A 137 -28.56 0.54 4.32
CA PHE A 137 -28.47 1.62 3.34
C PHE A 137 -29.17 1.25 2.02
N ILE A 138 -28.91 0.04 1.51
CA ILE A 138 -29.56 -0.48 0.29
C ILE A 138 -31.08 -0.60 0.49
N SER A 139 -31.51 -1.08 1.65
CA SER A 139 -32.93 -1.21 2.01
C SER A 139 -33.60 0.17 2.09
N GLY A 140 -32.96 1.16 2.71
CA GLY A 140 -33.45 2.54 2.77
C GLY A 140 -33.61 3.19 1.39
N ILE A 141 -32.67 2.96 0.47
CA ILE A 141 -32.79 3.41 -0.92
C ILE A 141 -33.99 2.75 -1.61
N THR A 142 -34.19 1.45 -1.39
CA THR A 142 -35.27 0.68 -2.02
C THR A 142 -36.65 1.16 -1.57
N ILE A 143 -36.84 1.42 -0.27
CA ILE A 143 -38.10 1.95 0.27
C ILE A 143 -38.37 3.36 -0.27
N LYS A 144 -37.36 4.25 -0.32
CA LYS A 144 -37.53 5.61 -0.85
C LYS A 144 -37.94 5.62 -2.33
N LYS A 145 -37.44 4.66 -3.12
CA LYS A 145 -37.82 4.52 -4.54
C LYS A 145 -39.26 4.04 -4.73
N ASN A 146 -39.76 3.17 -3.85
CA ASN A 146 -41.13 2.63 -3.93
C ASN A 146 -42.19 3.50 -3.24
N GLY A 147 -41.78 4.40 -2.33
CA GLY A 147 -42.66 5.31 -1.60
C GLY A 147 -42.91 6.66 -2.27
N ASN A 148 -42.41 6.88 -3.49
CA ASN A 148 -42.68 8.10 -4.27
C ASN A 148 -43.68 7.76 -5.39
N PRO A 149 -45.01 7.76 -5.13
CA PRO A 149 -45.98 7.79 -6.22
C PRO A 149 -45.81 9.15 -6.91
N GLY A 150 -45.43 9.12 -8.19
CA GLY A 150 -45.48 10.31 -9.04
C GLY A 150 -46.90 10.85 -9.17
#